data_AF-A0A8J4YT68-F1
#
_entry.id   AF-A0A8J4YT68-F1
#
_cell.length_a   1.000
_cell.length_b   1.000
_cell.length_c   1.000
_cell.angle_alpha   90.00
_cell.angle_beta   90.00
_cell.angle_gamma   90.00
#
_symmetry.space_group_name_H-M   'P 1'
#
loop_
_entity.id
_entity.type
_entity.pdbx_description
1 polymer ?
#
loop_
_entity_poly.entity_id
_entity_poly.type
_entity_poly.pdbx_seq_one_letter_code
_entity_poly.pdbx_strand_id
1 'polypeptide(L)'
;MKTSSDHWCLAAGSSIIRMMHHFLGKTAFRRGLTNYLQFFKYDNAEQDDLWQHLTEAAHEASTLPRDLTVKTIMDTWTLQMGYPVIKVERSADGTSATVSQPVRRLHHNSLSRSARQERFLLVKDENADDTHDYKWWVPLTYTGQDQPDFSHTQAKVWMKDSEAQVTVTSLPPKDQWVIFNLQQTGYYRVNYDPNNWNLLIQQLLNDHTAIATVNRAQIIDDALDLARAGHLPYSTALNVTTYLPREADYVPWAAALDNFAYLSKMLKDTAAYGALRNYLLDILVPLYDSVGFQDRESDPLLDQYKRQKALSWACQLEHRDCLHNAAASYAAWMASPANSSISPNLKSTVYCHAIAEGGEKEWFFAWTQYMAANVGSEKVTLLRAMGCTRRPWLLSKYLEMALSTDSGIRKQDALTVFSAVARNDVGRPLAWTFLQDQWSKIYNFVERVPMWMIRSVSQNFNKEHLLEELFFTPPHPPLPSLPPHSPLLLFLLPHPQLFSTLTESVSAHLIEFHKTHAHQLPHNALDMAQLLEEVRGNVAWLRTRYQGVLAWLEAQGHAYLLPSQMLVKSRPVEIFHRRTSTGDIYKNCPDWWIFDRRTNTSEPKAASKYDGMSGERDEGGMCKLSGIS
;
A
#
# COMPACT_ATOMS: atom_id res chain seq x y z
N MET A 1 31.01 -8.36 -9.32
CA MET A 1 30.30 -7.63 -8.24
C MET A 1 28.81 -7.65 -8.56
N LYS A 2 28.03 -8.55 -7.95
CA LYS A 2 26.57 -8.39 -7.92
C LYS A 2 26.30 -7.33 -6.88
N THR A 3 26.04 -6.09 -7.28
CA THR A 3 25.48 -5.09 -6.36
C THR A 3 24.05 -5.55 -6.07
N SER A 4 23.83 -6.26 -4.97
CA SER A 4 22.48 -6.53 -4.45
C SER A 4 21.91 -5.20 -3.96
N SER A 5 21.48 -4.40 -4.93
CA SER A 5 20.90 -3.08 -4.75
C SER A 5 19.42 -3.24 -4.39
N ASP A 6 19.12 -4.25 -3.57
CA ASP A 6 17.76 -4.64 -3.24
C ASP A 6 17.28 -3.78 -2.07
N HIS A 7 15.99 -3.46 -2.08
CA HIS A 7 15.34 -2.67 -1.02
C HIS A 7 15.67 -3.19 0.40
N TRP A 8 15.87 -4.50 0.52
CA TRP A 8 16.29 -5.16 1.76
C TRP A 8 17.63 -4.64 2.29
N CYS A 9 18.66 -4.55 1.45
CA CYS A 9 20.00 -4.16 1.87
C CYS A 9 20.04 -2.71 2.40
N LEU A 10 19.25 -1.81 1.83
CA LEU A 10 19.24 -0.40 2.22
C LEU A 10 18.32 -0.13 3.43
N ALA A 11 17.06 -0.59 3.39
CA ALA A 11 16.07 -0.24 4.40
C ALA A 11 16.21 -1.07 5.68
N ALA A 12 16.34 -2.40 5.57
CA ALA A 12 16.50 -3.26 6.74
C ALA A 12 17.87 -3.03 7.40
N GLY A 13 18.93 -2.92 6.58
CA GLY A 13 20.28 -2.59 7.06
C GLY A 13 20.31 -1.28 7.87
N SER A 14 19.73 -0.20 7.35
CA SER A 14 19.66 1.08 8.06
C SER A 14 18.85 1.00 9.36
N SER A 15 17.75 0.25 9.37
CA SER A 15 16.89 0.09 10.55
C SER A 15 17.58 -0.68 11.67
N ILE A 16 18.28 -1.76 11.31
CA ILE A 16 19.06 -2.59 12.24
C ILE A 16 20.27 -1.81 12.78
N ILE A 17 20.93 -0.99 11.95
CA ILE A 17 21.99 -0.08 12.40
C ILE A 17 21.46 0.98 13.36
N ARG A 18 20.28 1.54 13.10
CA ARG A 18 19.62 2.48 14.02
C ARG A 18 19.34 1.82 15.37
N MET A 19 18.82 0.59 15.37
CA MET A 19 18.61 -0.19 16.60
C MET A 19 19.91 -0.34 17.40
N MET A 20 21.03 -0.68 16.75
CA MET A 20 22.35 -0.73 17.38
C MET A 20 22.78 0.59 17.99
N HIS A 21 22.64 1.69 17.25
CA HIS A 21 22.98 3.01 17.76
C HIS A 21 22.23 3.34 19.06
N HIS A 22 20.96 2.93 19.17
CA HIS A 22 20.17 3.18 20.38
C HIS A 22 20.56 2.28 21.55
N PHE A 23 20.75 0.96 21.35
CA PHE A 23 21.12 0.08 22.46
C PHE A 23 22.58 0.23 22.91
N LEU A 24 23.50 0.60 22.02
CA LEU A 24 24.90 0.91 22.38
C LEU A 24 25.06 2.32 22.96
N GLY A 25 24.14 3.22 22.65
CA GLY A 25 24.25 4.63 22.97
C GLY A 25 25.14 5.40 22.00
N LYS A 26 24.78 6.66 21.76
CA LYS A 26 25.39 7.55 20.76
C LYS A 26 26.92 7.64 20.85
N THR A 27 27.45 7.76 22.07
CA THR A 27 28.88 7.96 22.29
C THR A 27 29.69 6.71 21.94
N ALA A 28 29.28 5.55 22.47
CA ALA A 28 29.96 4.28 22.20
C ALA A 28 29.87 3.90 20.71
N PHE A 29 28.69 4.04 20.11
CA PHE A 29 28.48 3.74 18.69
C PHE A 29 29.39 4.58 17.78
N ARG A 30 29.46 5.91 18.01
CA ARG A 30 30.32 6.79 17.21
C ARG A 30 31.80 6.51 17.41
N ARG A 31 32.23 6.18 18.63
CA ARG A 31 33.61 5.81 18.94
C ARG A 31 34.00 4.52 18.22
N GLY A 32 33.17 3.47 18.34
CA GLY A 32 33.41 2.19 17.66
C GLY A 32 33.48 2.35 16.14
N LEU A 33 32.56 3.13 15.54
CA LEU A 33 32.60 3.42 14.11
C LEU A 33 33.86 4.21 13.70
N THR A 34 34.30 5.17 14.52
CA THR A 34 35.53 5.94 14.25
C THR A 34 36.75 5.02 14.27
N ASN A 35 36.86 4.15 15.27
CA ASN A 35 37.96 3.20 15.40
C ASN A 35 37.98 2.22 14.21
N TYR A 36 36.81 1.65 13.86
CA TYR A 36 36.65 0.77 12.70
C TYR A 36 37.12 1.43 11.40
N LEU A 37 36.65 2.66 11.11
CA LEU A 37 37.03 3.39 9.90
C LEU A 37 38.50 3.78 9.86
N GLN A 38 39.12 4.06 11.02
CA GLN A 38 40.55 4.34 11.11
C GLN A 38 41.39 3.09 10.89
N PHE A 39 40.97 1.95 11.44
CA PHE A 39 41.68 0.68 11.33
C PHE A 39 41.68 0.15 9.89
N PHE A 40 40.52 0.11 9.24
CA PHE A 40 40.36 -0.40 7.87
C PHE A 40 40.53 0.68 6.79
N LYS A 41 41.16 1.80 7.13
CA LYS A 41 41.33 2.91 6.20
C LYS A 41 42.14 2.44 4.98
N TYR A 42 41.54 2.54 3.80
CA TYR A 42 42.12 2.07 2.52
C TYR A 42 42.27 0.55 2.38
N ASP A 43 41.59 -0.22 3.22
CA ASP A 43 41.52 -1.68 3.13
C ASP A 43 40.05 -2.16 3.12
N ASN A 44 39.84 -3.46 3.22
CA ASN A 44 38.56 -4.15 3.15
C ASN A 44 38.17 -4.66 4.54
N ALA A 45 36.88 -4.90 4.76
CA ALA A 45 36.36 -5.41 6.02
C ALA A 45 35.13 -6.30 5.79
N GLU A 46 34.87 -7.17 6.75
CA GLU A 46 33.70 -8.04 6.82
C GLU A 46 32.79 -7.63 7.99
N GLN A 47 31.65 -8.31 8.14
CA GLN A 47 30.66 -7.94 9.18
C GLN A 47 31.21 -8.06 10.61
N ASP A 48 32.03 -9.09 10.88
CA ASP A 48 32.55 -9.38 12.21
C ASP A 48 33.58 -8.33 12.66
N ASP A 49 34.29 -7.70 11.72
CA ASP A 49 35.21 -6.60 11.99
C ASP A 49 34.49 -5.38 12.58
N LEU A 50 33.30 -5.06 12.07
CA LEU A 50 32.48 -3.98 12.62
C LEU A 50 31.95 -4.35 14.01
N TRP A 51 31.51 -5.60 14.20
CA TRP A 51 31.02 -6.09 15.49
C TRP A 51 32.07 -6.01 16.58
N GLN A 52 33.32 -6.34 16.27
CA GLN A 52 34.42 -6.26 17.21
C GLN A 52 34.63 -4.82 17.71
N HIS A 53 34.82 -3.86 16.80
CA HIS A 53 35.09 -2.47 17.15
C HIS A 53 33.93 -1.80 17.91
N LEU A 54 32.68 -2.16 17.58
CA LEU A 54 31.52 -1.68 18.32
C LEU A 54 31.44 -2.31 19.72
N THR A 55 31.79 -3.60 19.87
CA THR A 55 31.82 -4.30 21.16
C THR A 55 32.85 -3.67 22.10
N GLU A 56 34.07 -3.45 21.62
CA GLU A 56 35.16 -2.83 22.38
C GLU A 56 34.74 -1.45 22.91
N ALA A 57 34.23 -0.58 22.03
CA ALA A 57 33.80 0.76 22.42
C ALA A 57 32.61 0.75 23.40
N ALA A 58 31.69 -0.21 23.27
CA ALA A 58 30.54 -0.36 24.16
C ALA A 58 30.92 -0.86 25.55
N HIS A 59 31.87 -1.81 25.62
CA HIS A 59 32.44 -2.30 26.87
C HIS A 59 33.25 -1.21 27.59
N GLU A 60 34.03 -0.42 26.86
CA GLU A 60 34.73 0.76 27.42
C GLU A 60 33.74 1.77 28.00
N ALA A 61 32.63 2.04 27.31
CA ALA A 61 31.59 2.96 27.76
C ALA A 61 30.63 2.36 28.81
N SER A 62 30.76 1.07 29.13
CA SER A 62 29.85 0.33 30.01
C SER A 62 28.37 0.39 29.57
N THR A 63 28.12 0.52 28.26
CA THR A 63 26.76 0.53 27.68
C THR A 63 26.29 -0.86 27.26
N LEU A 64 27.20 -1.83 27.18
CA LEU A 64 26.92 -3.24 26.92
C LEU A 64 27.51 -4.10 28.06
N PRO A 65 26.78 -5.11 28.57
CA PRO A 65 27.32 -6.06 29.55
C PRO A 65 28.62 -6.71 29.06
N ARG A 66 29.56 -6.96 29.98
CA ARG A 66 30.91 -7.47 29.65
C ARG A 66 30.90 -8.88 29.06
N ASP A 67 29.89 -9.67 29.38
CA ASP A 67 29.66 -11.02 28.88
C ASP A 67 28.89 -11.06 27.55
N LEU A 68 28.38 -9.91 27.08
CA LEU A 68 27.61 -9.79 25.86
C LEU A 68 28.43 -9.08 24.78
N THR A 69 28.37 -9.57 23.54
CA THR A 69 29.02 -8.94 22.38
C THR A 69 27.99 -8.45 21.38
N VAL A 70 28.36 -7.45 20.58
CA VAL A 70 27.51 -7.00 19.46
C VAL A 70 27.27 -8.16 18.50
N LYS A 71 28.29 -8.99 18.25
CA LYS A 71 28.16 -10.18 17.39
C LYS A 71 27.05 -11.11 17.84
N THR A 72 27.02 -11.48 19.12
CA THR A 72 25.97 -12.37 19.69
C THR A 72 24.56 -11.84 19.41
N ILE A 73 24.35 -10.53 19.50
CA ILE A 73 23.06 -9.91 19.24
C ILE A 73 22.80 -9.89 17.73
N MET A 74 23.73 -9.34 16.96
CA MET A 74 23.52 -8.96 15.57
C MET A 74 23.53 -10.13 14.59
N ASP A 75 24.19 -11.23 14.91
CA ASP A 75 24.10 -12.48 14.14
C ASP A 75 22.65 -12.96 14.05
N THR A 76 21.84 -12.77 15.11
CA THR A 76 20.40 -13.10 15.09
C THR A 76 19.58 -12.20 14.17
N TRP A 77 20.12 -11.05 13.74
CA TRP A 77 19.43 -10.10 12.84
C TRP A 77 19.95 -10.14 11.41
N THR A 78 21.21 -10.52 11.19
CA THR A 78 21.85 -10.49 9.86
C THR A 78 21.91 -11.85 9.18
N LEU A 79 21.93 -12.96 9.93
CA LEU A 79 22.08 -14.31 9.38
C LEU A 79 20.74 -15.02 9.10
N GLN A 80 19.62 -14.43 9.49
CA GLN A 80 18.29 -14.97 9.24
C GLN A 80 17.33 -13.93 8.64
N MET A 81 16.34 -14.39 7.91
CA MET A 81 15.39 -13.53 7.19
C MET A 81 14.18 -13.15 8.05
N GLY A 82 13.65 -11.94 7.81
CA GLY A 82 12.45 -11.42 8.48
C GLY A 82 12.76 -10.68 9.78
N TYR A 83 11.71 -10.50 10.60
CA TYR A 83 11.77 -9.82 11.90
C TYR A 83 10.65 -10.33 12.81
N PRO A 84 10.73 -10.19 14.15
CA PRO A 84 9.73 -10.73 15.06
C PRO A 84 8.54 -9.78 15.29
N VAL A 85 7.40 -10.36 15.69
CA VAL A 85 6.37 -9.66 16.46
C VAL A 85 6.61 -9.93 17.93
N ILE A 86 6.54 -8.90 18.76
CA ILE A 86 6.60 -9.03 20.21
C ILE A 86 5.19 -9.01 20.77
N LYS A 87 4.76 -10.11 21.37
CA LYS A 87 3.47 -10.21 22.06
C LYS A 87 3.65 -9.84 23.53
N VAL A 88 2.87 -8.87 23.99
CA VAL A 88 2.85 -8.39 25.38
C VAL A 88 1.52 -8.78 26.00
N GLU A 89 1.55 -9.70 26.96
CA GLU A 89 0.35 -10.16 27.69
C GLU A 89 0.46 -9.73 29.15
N ARG A 90 -0.37 -8.78 29.56
CA ARG A 90 -0.37 -8.28 30.94
C ARG A 90 -1.03 -9.26 31.91
N SER A 91 -0.49 -9.29 33.12
CA SER A 91 -1.08 -9.96 34.28
C SER A 91 -2.45 -9.38 34.64
N ALA A 92 -3.23 -10.12 35.44
CA ALA A 92 -4.60 -9.73 35.77
C ALA A 92 -4.71 -8.41 36.57
N ASP A 93 -3.68 -8.07 37.35
CA ASP A 93 -3.54 -6.79 38.06
C ASP A 93 -2.82 -5.72 37.22
N GLY A 94 -2.17 -6.12 36.13
CA GLY A 94 -1.50 -5.28 35.14
C GLY A 94 -0.04 -4.94 35.47
N THR A 95 0.43 -5.28 36.68
CA THR A 95 1.73 -4.84 37.23
C THR A 95 2.94 -5.60 36.67
N SER A 96 2.67 -6.66 35.91
CA SER A 96 3.66 -7.41 35.15
C SER A 96 3.12 -7.82 33.78
N ALA A 97 4.01 -8.15 32.85
CA ALA A 97 3.65 -8.71 31.54
C ALA A 97 4.58 -9.85 31.15
N THR A 98 4.00 -10.88 30.54
CA THR A 98 4.73 -11.89 29.80
C THR A 98 4.96 -11.36 28.39
N VAL A 99 6.23 -11.19 28.04
CA VAL A 99 6.66 -10.73 26.71
C VAL A 99 7.23 -11.92 25.96
N SER A 100 6.73 -12.21 24.77
CA SER A 100 7.12 -13.39 24.00
C SER A 100 7.23 -13.11 22.51
N GLN A 101 8.02 -13.93 21.81
CA GLN A 101 7.99 -14.02 20.34
C GLN A 101 7.01 -15.16 20.00
N PRO A 102 5.91 -14.90 19.26
CA PRO A 102 4.86 -15.88 19.06
C PRO A 102 5.38 -17.15 18.36
N VAL A 103 4.87 -18.27 18.85
CA VAL A 103 5.30 -19.63 18.51
C VAL A 103 4.16 -20.31 17.76
N ARG A 104 4.38 -20.86 16.55
CA ARG A 104 3.40 -21.76 15.91
C ARG A 104 3.47 -23.14 16.55
N ARG A 105 2.28 -23.72 16.82
CA ARG A 105 2.11 -25.16 16.92
C ARG A 105 1.73 -25.66 15.52
N LEU A 106 2.60 -26.46 14.91
CA LEU A 106 2.31 -27.06 13.60
C LEU A 106 1.12 -28.00 13.76
N HIS A 107 0.06 -27.78 12.96
CA HIS A 107 -0.95 -28.81 12.70
C HIS A 107 -0.42 -29.69 11.58
N HIS A 108 0.39 -30.68 11.93
CA HIS A 108 0.66 -31.80 11.02
C HIS A 108 0.16 -33.08 11.67
N ASN A 109 -0.43 -33.97 10.87
CA ASN A 109 -0.90 -35.31 11.26
C ASN A 109 0.26 -36.27 11.60
N SER A 110 1.37 -35.77 12.15
CA SER A 110 2.51 -36.58 12.59
C SER A 110 2.80 -36.32 14.07
N LEU A 111 3.09 -37.39 14.81
CA LEU A 111 3.16 -37.51 16.27
C LEU A 111 4.23 -36.65 17.00
N SER A 112 4.73 -35.56 16.42
CA SER A 112 5.67 -34.64 17.07
C SER A 112 5.11 -33.22 17.18
N ARG A 113 4.47 -32.94 18.32
CA ARG A 113 3.94 -31.60 18.70
C ARG A 113 5.05 -30.74 19.30
N SER A 114 5.91 -30.16 18.47
CA SER A 114 6.89 -29.14 18.92
C SER A 114 6.41 -27.75 18.51
N ALA A 115 6.33 -26.83 19.47
CA ALA A 115 6.01 -25.42 19.23
C ALA A 115 7.30 -24.68 18.82
N ARG A 116 7.30 -23.90 17.72
CA ARG A 116 8.48 -23.16 17.18
C ARG A 116 8.20 -21.68 16.95
N GLN A 117 9.18 -20.80 17.19
CA GLN A 117 9.03 -19.35 16.99
C GLN A 117 9.05 -18.98 15.50
N GLU A 118 8.17 -18.08 15.07
CA GLU A 118 8.04 -17.67 13.66
C GLU A 118 8.42 -16.20 13.45
N ARG A 119 8.96 -15.89 12.26
CA ARG A 119 9.08 -14.52 11.74
C ARG A 119 7.71 -13.93 11.42
N PHE A 120 7.60 -12.60 11.47
CA PHE A 120 6.42 -11.91 10.98
C PHE A 120 6.33 -12.03 9.45
N LEU A 121 5.15 -12.44 8.97
CA LEU A 121 4.81 -12.52 7.55
C LEU A 121 3.45 -11.84 7.32
N LEU A 122 3.43 -10.90 6.37
CA LEU A 122 2.19 -10.19 5.98
C LEU A 122 1.21 -11.10 5.22
N VAL A 123 1.74 -12.07 4.51
CA VAL A 123 1.00 -13.10 3.78
C VAL A 123 1.48 -14.43 4.30
N LYS A 124 0.57 -15.21 4.88
CA LYS A 124 0.85 -16.54 5.39
C LYS A 124 0.35 -17.58 4.38
N ASP A 125 1.25 -18.40 3.86
CA ASP A 125 0.89 -19.66 3.22
C ASP A 125 0.74 -20.72 4.33
N GLU A 126 -0.47 -21.26 4.50
CA GLU A 126 -0.76 -22.27 5.53
C GLU A 126 0.04 -23.56 5.31
N ASN A 127 0.48 -23.80 4.07
CA ASN A 127 1.19 -25.01 3.66
C ASN A 127 2.71 -24.83 3.51
N ALA A 128 3.28 -23.67 3.86
CA ALA A 128 4.72 -23.48 3.85
C ALA A 128 5.40 -24.30 4.96
N ASP A 129 6.31 -25.20 4.58
CA ASP A 129 7.16 -26.00 5.49
C ASP A 129 8.46 -25.24 5.81
N ASP A 130 8.34 -24.10 6.49
CA ASP A 130 9.52 -23.41 7.05
C ASP A 130 9.90 -24.09 8.37
N THR A 131 10.97 -24.88 8.32
CA THR A 131 11.45 -25.66 9.46
C THR A 131 12.42 -24.88 10.37
N HIS A 132 12.76 -23.63 10.04
CA HIS A 132 13.68 -22.82 10.85
C HIS A 132 13.01 -22.36 12.15
N ASP A 133 13.74 -22.47 13.27
CA ASP A 133 13.34 -21.92 14.56
C ASP A 133 13.90 -20.51 14.69
N TYR A 134 13.11 -19.52 14.24
CA TYR A 134 13.57 -18.13 14.20
C TYR A 134 13.51 -17.50 15.58
N LYS A 135 14.67 -17.11 16.09
CA LYS A 135 14.79 -16.44 17.39
C LYS A 135 15.72 -15.26 17.28
N TRP A 136 15.30 -14.13 17.85
CA TRP A 136 16.10 -12.91 17.87
C TRP A 136 16.49 -12.55 19.28
N TRP A 137 17.67 -11.94 19.38
CA TRP A 137 18.08 -11.23 20.59
C TRP A 137 17.52 -9.81 20.55
N VAL A 138 16.47 -9.55 21.33
CA VAL A 138 15.64 -8.33 21.18
C VAL A 138 15.92 -7.32 22.31
N PRO A 139 16.33 -6.08 21.98
CA PRO A 139 16.39 -4.97 22.94
C PRO A 139 14.99 -4.42 23.20
N LEU A 140 14.41 -4.74 24.36
CA LEU A 140 13.09 -4.28 24.75
C LEU A 140 13.19 -2.93 25.48
N THR A 141 12.41 -1.96 25.02
CA THR A 141 12.20 -0.66 25.66
C THR A 141 10.70 -0.48 25.91
N TYR A 142 10.33 0.14 27.02
CA TYR A 142 8.92 0.38 27.36
C TYR A 142 8.73 1.55 28.32
N THR A 143 7.52 2.12 28.32
CA THR A 143 7.06 3.15 29.24
C THR A 143 5.59 2.93 29.60
N GLY A 144 5.19 3.38 30.80
CA GLY A 144 3.83 3.29 31.32
C GLY A 144 3.14 4.65 31.31
N GLN A 145 1.80 4.63 31.40
CA GLN A 145 1.00 5.85 31.46
C GLN A 145 1.24 6.68 32.74
N ASP A 146 1.67 6.05 33.84
CA ASP A 146 2.00 6.70 35.11
C ASP A 146 3.22 7.61 35.01
N GLN A 147 4.25 7.18 34.27
CA GLN A 147 5.49 7.92 34.03
C GLN A 147 5.91 7.80 32.56
N PRO A 148 5.22 8.51 31.65
CA PRO A 148 5.50 8.44 30.23
C PRO A 148 6.84 9.10 29.92
N ASP A 149 7.84 8.28 29.57
CA ASP A 149 9.15 8.70 29.10
C ASP A 149 9.51 7.95 27.82
N PHE A 150 9.34 8.64 26.69
CA PHE A 150 9.67 8.15 25.35
C PHE A 150 11.10 8.53 24.92
N SER A 151 11.90 9.16 25.78
CA SER A 151 13.26 9.60 25.46
C SER A 151 14.31 8.53 25.79
N HIS A 152 14.03 7.68 26.78
CA HIS A 152 14.94 6.63 27.21
C HIS A 152 14.87 5.38 26.32
N THR A 153 15.55 5.43 25.18
CA THR A 153 15.54 4.37 24.14
C THR A 153 16.61 3.28 24.32
N GLN A 154 17.35 3.26 25.43
CA GLN A 154 18.29 2.17 25.71
C GLN A 154 17.53 0.94 26.19
N ALA A 155 18.05 -0.25 25.88
CA ALA A 155 17.41 -1.51 26.24
C ALA A 155 17.23 -1.61 27.77
N LYS A 156 15.97 -1.70 28.23
CA LYS A 156 15.65 -1.92 29.65
C LYS A 156 15.70 -3.40 30.00
N VAL A 157 15.31 -4.24 29.05
CA VAL A 157 15.28 -5.71 29.17
C VAL A 157 15.79 -6.29 27.85
N TRP A 158 16.55 -7.37 27.95
CA TRP A 158 16.97 -8.16 26.80
C TRP A 158 16.18 -9.46 26.80
N MET A 159 15.56 -9.79 25.67
CA MET A 159 15.00 -11.11 25.43
C MET A 159 15.98 -11.89 24.57
N LYS A 160 16.57 -12.94 25.13
CA LYS A 160 17.60 -13.72 24.45
C LYS A 160 16.99 -14.63 23.40
N ASP A 161 17.80 -15.02 22.42
CA ASP A 161 17.45 -16.04 21.42
C ASP A 161 17.21 -17.43 22.04
N SER A 162 17.75 -17.69 23.23
CA SER A 162 17.49 -18.92 24.00
C SER A 162 16.18 -18.89 24.81
N GLU A 163 15.55 -17.72 24.94
CA GLU A 163 14.37 -17.50 25.79
C GLU A 163 13.10 -17.39 24.94
N ALA A 164 12.11 -18.25 25.21
CA ALA A 164 10.83 -18.16 24.51
C ALA A 164 10.01 -16.94 24.97
N GLN A 165 10.19 -16.52 26.22
CA GLN A 165 9.49 -15.42 26.86
C GLN A 165 10.31 -14.81 28.00
N VAL A 166 10.05 -13.55 28.31
CA VAL A 166 10.60 -12.83 29.46
C VAL A 166 9.45 -12.19 30.25
N THR A 167 9.58 -12.17 31.58
CA THR A 167 8.64 -11.45 32.45
C THR A 167 9.16 -10.05 32.74
N VAL A 168 8.37 -9.03 32.41
CA VAL A 168 8.62 -7.64 32.78
C VAL A 168 7.75 -7.30 33.98
N THR A 169 8.35 -6.82 35.07
CA THR A 169 7.66 -6.43 36.30
C THR A 169 7.66 -4.92 36.48
N SER A 170 6.97 -4.43 37.51
CA SER A 170 6.88 -2.99 37.83
C SER A 170 6.25 -2.16 36.72
N LEU A 171 5.27 -2.75 36.03
CA LEU A 171 4.43 -2.05 35.07
C LEU A 171 3.29 -1.31 35.80
N PRO A 172 2.68 -0.30 35.16
CA PRO A 172 1.51 0.37 35.72
C PRO A 172 0.36 -0.60 35.98
N PRO A 173 -0.67 -0.23 36.77
CA PRO A 173 -1.85 -1.07 37.01
C PRO A 173 -2.69 -1.29 35.73
N LYS A 174 -3.60 -2.28 35.76
CA LYS A 174 -4.38 -2.76 34.60
C LYS A 174 -5.26 -1.72 33.90
N ASP A 175 -5.55 -0.60 34.55
CA ASP A 175 -6.36 0.53 34.04
C ASP A 175 -5.50 1.59 33.33
N GLN A 176 -4.19 1.37 33.25
CA GLN A 176 -3.22 2.26 32.63
C GLN A 176 -2.44 1.54 31.53
N TRP A 177 -2.22 2.16 30.38
CA TRP A 177 -1.53 1.51 29.26
C TRP A 177 -0.02 1.36 29.50
N VAL A 178 0.57 0.40 28.78
CA VAL A 178 2.02 0.29 28.55
C VAL A 178 2.31 0.32 27.05
N ILE A 179 3.39 0.98 26.65
CA ILE A 179 3.89 1.02 25.27
C ILE A 179 5.31 0.46 25.24
N PHE A 180 5.56 -0.46 24.31
CA PHE A 180 6.89 -1.02 24.03
C PHE A 180 7.45 -0.46 22.71
N ASN A 181 8.76 -0.59 22.55
CA ASN A 181 9.54 -0.09 21.40
C ASN A 181 9.49 1.45 21.28
N LEU A 182 9.98 2.14 22.31
CA LEU A 182 10.02 3.60 22.37
C LEU A 182 10.72 4.19 21.14
N GLN A 183 10.08 5.17 20.49
CA GLN A 183 10.52 5.79 19.23
C GLN A 183 10.72 4.81 18.07
N GLN A 184 10.14 3.60 18.15
CA GLN A 184 10.28 2.52 17.16
C GLN A 184 11.75 2.28 16.78
N THR A 185 12.63 2.25 17.78
CA THR A 185 14.07 2.07 17.56
C THR A 185 14.44 0.62 17.27
N GLY A 186 13.67 -0.32 17.80
CA GLY A 186 13.82 -1.74 17.55
C GLY A 186 13.17 -2.17 16.23
N TYR A 187 13.83 -3.06 15.50
CA TYR A 187 13.34 -3.60 14.22
C TYR A 187 12.35 -4.75 14.46
N TYR A 188 11.25 -4.46 15.16
CA TYR A 188 10.18 -5.40 15.48
C TYR A 188 8.84 -4.69 15.67
N ARG A 189 7.75 -5.43 15.48
CA ARG A 189 6.37 -4.96 15.73
C ARG A 189 5.93 -5.37 17.12
N VAL A 190 4.96 -4.66 17.71
CA VAL A 190 4.42 -4.99 19.03
C VAL A 190 2.92 -5.26 18.95
N ASN A 191 2.49 -6.40 19.48
CA ASN A 191 1.09 -6.73 19.68
C ASN A 191 0.79 -6.84 21.17
N TYR A 192 -0.31 -6.22 21.61
CA TYR A 192 -0.73 -6.22 23.00
C TYR A 192 -1.96 -7.11 23.22
N ASP A 193 -2.24 -7.45 24.47
CA ASP A 193 -3.54 -8.00 24.86
C ASP A 193 -4.70 -7.01 24.59
N PRO A 194 -5.95 -7.50 24.47
CA PRO A 194 -7.10 -6.66 24.14
C PRO A 194 -7.34 -5.49 25.12
N ASN A 195 -7.03 -5.66 26.41
CA ASN A 195 -7.22 -4.61 27.40
C ASN A 195 -6.26 -3.46 27.15
N ASN A 196 -4.97 -3.74 26.94
CA ASN A 196 -4.00 -2.69 26.65
C ASN A 196 -4.29 -1.99 25.31
N TRP A 197 -4.71 -2.71 24.27
CA TRP A 197 -5.18 -2.09 23.02
C TRP A 197 -6.33 -1.11 23.25
N ASN A 198 -7.33 -1.47 24.07
CA ASN A 198 -8.44 -0.58 24.39
C ASN A 198 -7.98 0.67 25.15
N LEU A 199 -7.05 0.54 26.10
CA LEU A 199 -6.49 1.68 26.82
C LEU A 199 -5.71 2.62 25.88
N LEU A 200 -4.95 2.08 24.92
CA LEU A 200 -4.26 2.88 23.91
C LEU A 200 -5.25 3.63 23.01
N ILE A 201 -6.32 2.96 22.55
CA ILE A 201 -7.39 3.61 21.76
C ILE A 201 -8.03 4.75 22.57
N GLN A 202 -8.34 4.53 23.84
CA GLN A 202 -8.89 5.55 24.72
C GLN A 202 -7.92 6.72 24.94
N GLN A 203 -6.63 6.46 25.15
CA GLN A 203 -5.62 7.52 25.27
C GLN A 203 -5.56 8.36 24.00
N LEU A 204 -5.47 7.72 22.82
CA LEU A 204 -5.45 8.42 21.54
C LEU A 204 -6.72 9.25 21.31
N LEU A 205 -7.87 8.74 21.77
CA LEU A 205 -9.15 9.45 21.69
C LEU A 205 -9.31 10.57 22.72
N ASN A 206 -8.62 10.55 23.85
CA ASN A 206 -8.77 11.57 24.89
C ASN A 206 -7.69 12.65 24.76
N ASP A 207 -6.44 12.20 24.71
CA ASP A 207 -5.26 13.04 24.54
C ASP A 207 -4.16 12.23 23.85
N HIS A 208 -4.14 12.26 22.51
CA HIS A 208 -3.10 11.59 21.74
C HIS A 208 -1.71 12.18 22.02
N THR A 209 -1.59 13.46 22.39
CA THR A 209 -0.29 14.13 22.54
C THR A 209 0.53 13.63 23.73
N ALA A 210 -0.11 12.95 24.69
CA ALA A 210 0.57 12.22 25.76
C ALA A 210 1.48 11.07 25.26
N ILE A 211 1.24 10.57 24.04
CA ILE A 211 2.07 9.55 23.38
C ILE A 211 2.96 10.25 22.35
N ALA A 212 4.27 9.97 22.36
CA ALA A 212 5.20 10.55 21.41
C ALA A 212 4.82 10.26 19.95
N THR A 213 5.05 11.24 19.06
CA THR A 213 4.63 11.22 17.65
C THR A 213 5.04 9.94 16.90
N VAL A 214 6.28 9.46 17.07
CA VAL A 214 6.74 8.23 16.41
C VAL A 214 6.03 6.99 16.96
N ASN A 215 5.75 6.94 18.27
CA ASN A 215 4.99 5.83 18.86
C ASN A 215 3.52 5.84 18.45
N ARG A 216 2.90 7.01 18.21
CA ARG A 216 1.55 7.07 17.62
C ARG A 216 1.53 6.49 16.21
N ALA A 217 2.54 6.82 15.40
CA ALA A 217 2.72 6.24 14.07
C ALA A 217 2.94 4.72 14.15
N GLN A 218 3.79 4.26 15.08
CA GLN A 218 4.00 2.84 15.33
C GLN A 218 2.70 2.12 15.72
N ILE A 219 1.90 2.69 16.63
CA ILE A 219 0.63 2.07 17.07
C ILE A 219 -0.31 1.87 15.87
N ILE A 220 -0.42 2.85 14.98
CA ILE A 220 -1.23 2.75 13.75
C ILE A 220 -0.65 1.68 12.82
N ASP A 221 0.65 1.76 12.53
CA ASP A 221 1.33 0.87 11.59
C ASP A 221 1.28 -0.59 12.07
N ASP A 222 1.65 -0.83 13.32
CA ASP A 222 1.58 -2.15 13.95
C ASP A 222 0.14 -2.68 13.95
N ALA A 223 -0.86 -1.88 14.35
CA ALA A 223 -2.24 -2.34 14.42
C ALA A 223 -2.77 -2.81 13.04
N LEU A 224 -2.54 -2.01 11.99
CA LEU A 224 -3.04 -2.31 10.65
C LEU A 224 -2.31 -3.49 9.99
N ASP A 225 -0.98 -3.58 10.15
CA ASP A 225 -0.21 -4.71 9.63
C ASP A 225 -0.42 -6.00 10.43
N LEU A 226 -0.60 -5.93 11.76
CA LEU A 226 -1.00 -7.07 12.57
C LEU A 226 -2.40 -7.56 12.19
N ALA A 227 -3.32 -6.66 11.85
CA ALA A 227 -4.63 -7.05 11.35
C ALA A 227 -4.58 -7.70 9.98
N ARG A 228 -3.74 -7.17 9.09
CA ARG A 228 -3.45 -7.78 7.78
C ARG A 228 -2.90 -9.20 7.91
N ALA A 229 -1.95 -9.39 8.82
CA ALA A 229 -1.36 -10.70 9.12
C ALA A 229 -2.28 -11.62 9.96
N GLY A 230 -3.42 -11.13 10.45
CA GLY A 230 -4.37 -11.90 11.26
C GLY A 230 -3.99 -12.09 12.74
N HIS A 231 -3.03 -11.31 13.25
CA HIS A 231 -2.65 -11.26 14.66
C HIS A 231 -3.53 -10.31 15.51
N LEU A 232 -4.30 -9.44 14.85
CA LEU A 232 -5.21 -8.50 15.47
C LEU A 232 -6.54 -8.46 14.68
N PRO A 233 -7.71 -8.33 15.32
CA PRO A 233 -8.94 -8.09 14.59
C PRO A 233 -8.91 -6.73 13.88
N TYR A 234 -9.41 -6.67 12.64
CA TYR A 234 -9.52 -5.40 11.90
C TYR A 234 -10.38 -4.36 12.63
N SER A 235 -11.36 -4.78 13.43
CA SER A 235 -12.15 -3.86 14.25
C SER A 235 -11.30 -3.07 15.24
N THR A 236 -10.37 -3.72 15.93
CA THR A 236 -9.43 -3.06 16.85
C THR A 236 -8.48 -2.14 16.08
N ALA A 237 -7.92 -2.63 14.97
CA ALA A 237 -6.99 -1.84 14.15
C ALA A 237 -7.64 -0.60 13.53
N LEU A 238 -8.87 -0.70 13.05
CA LEU A 238 -9.61 0.43 12.50
C LEU A 238 -10.05 1.40 13.61
N ASN A 239 -10.42 0.90 14.79
CA ASN A 239 -10.69 1.76 15.95
C ASN A 239 -9.48 2.62 16.34
N VAL A 240 -8.25 2.11 16.21
CA VAL A 240 -7.02 2.91 16.42
C VAL A 240 -6.95 4.12 15.48
N THR A 241 -7.55 4.07 14.29
CA THR A 241 -7.50 5.18 13.32
C THR A 241 -8.56 6.26 13.56
N THR A 242 -9.53 6.02 14.46
CA THR A 242 -10.66 6.94 14.68
C THR A 242 -10.29 8.27 15.34
N TYR A 243 -9.11 8.39 15.95
CA TYR A 243 -8.63 9.67 16.52
C TYR A 243 -7.99 10.60 15.48
N LEU A 244 -7.65 10.10 14.28
CA LEU A 244 -6.92 10.83 13.24
C LEU A 244 -7.50 12.21 12.86
N PRO A 245 -8.83 12.48 12.92
CA PRO A 245 -9.36 13.84 12.72
C PRO A 245 -8.71 14.92 13.60
N ARG A 246 -8.10 14.54 14.74
CA ARG A 246 -7.41 15.45 15.66
C ARG A 246 -5.88 15.43 15.54
N GLU A 247 -5.34 14.53 14.73
CA GLU A 247 -3.89 14.40 14.55
C GLU A 247 -3.36 15.51 13.66
N ALA A 248 -2.32 16.20 14.14
CA ALA A 248 -1.69 17.32 13.45
C ALA A 248 -0.30 16.99 12.89
N ASP A 249 0.34 15.92 13.36
CA ASP A 249 1.69 15.55 12.96
C ASP A 249 1.71 14.73 11.66
N TYR A 250 2.75 14.95 10.85
CA TYR A 250 2.93 14.26 9.58
C TYR A 250 3.12 12.74 9.74
N VAL A 251 3.91 12.30 10.73
CA VAL A 251 4.37 10.91 10.81
C VAL A 251 3.23 9.91 11.07
N PRO A 252 2.28 10.16 12.00
CA PRO A 252 1.14 9.25 12.19
C PRO A 252 0.20 9.24 10.98
N TRP A 253 0.00 10.39 10.33
CA TRP A 253 -0.76 10.46 9.07
C TRP A 253 -0.11 9.67 7.94
N ALA A 254 1.22 9.75 7.81
CA ALA A 254 1.95 8.96 6.83
C ALA A 254 1.74 7.45 7.07
N ALA A 255 1.89 6.98 8.32
CA ALA A 255 1.66 5.59 8.70
C ALA A 255 0.22 5.12 8.40
N ALA A 256 -0.78 5.94 8.75
CA ALA A 256 -2.19 5.64 8.47
C ALA A 256 -2.46 5.50 6.97
N LEU A 257 -2.08 6.51 6.19
CA LEU A 257 -2.37 6.56 4.76
C LEU A 257 -1.62 5.48 3.98
N ASP A 258 -0.37 5.17 4.36
CA ASP A 258 0.39 4.09 3.71
C ASP A 258 -0.28 2.72 3.94
N ASN A 259 -0.84 2.47 5.13
CA ASN A 259 -1.64 1.27 5.41
C ASN A 259 -3.01 1.29 4.71
N PHE A 260 -3.69 2.43 4.66
CA PHE A 260 -4.95 2.57 3.93
C PHE A 260 -4.78 2.43 2.41
N ALA A 261 -3.58 2.64 1.87
CA ALA A 261 -3.28 2.35 0.47
C ALA A 261 -3.51 0.86 0.17
N TYR A 262 -3.11 -0.04 1.08
CA TYR A 262 -3.39 -1.47 0.94
C TYR A 262 -4.88 -1.78 1.00
N LEU A 263 -5.61 -1.25 1.98
CA LEU A 263 -7.06 -1.48 2.07
C LEU A 263 -7.81 -0.92 0.85
N SER A 264 -7.41 0.27 0.37
CA SER A 264 -7.97 0.87 -0.84
C SER A 264 -7.71 -0.01 -2.07
N LYS A 265 -6.50 -0.54 -2.19
CA LYS A 265 -6.07 -1.47 -3.24
C LYS A 265 -6.88 -2.77 -3.21
N MET A 266 -7.07 -3.35 -2.03
CA MET A 266 -7.79 -4.61 -1.83
C MET A 266 -9.30 -4.48 -2.07
N LEU A 267 -9.89 -3.37 -1.65
CA LEU A 267 -11.33 -3.18 -1.73
C LEU A 267 -11.78 -2.49 -3.02
N LYS A 268 -10.87 -1.96 -3.83
CA LYS A 268 -11.15 -1.10 -5.01
C LYS A 268 -12.29 -1.61 -5.90
N ASP A 269 -12.25 -2.90 -6.23
CA ASP A 269 -13.20 -3.56 -7.15
C ASP A 269 -14.26 -4.39 -6.38
N THR A 270 -14.60 -3.96 -5.16
CA THR A 270 -15.60 -4.60 -4.27
C THR A 270 -16.68 -3.60 -3.84
N ALA A 271 -17.82 -4.10 -3.37
CA ALA A 271 -18.92 -3.26 -2.87
C ALA A 271 -18.53 -2.42 -1.64
N ALA A 272 -17.51 -2.85 -0.88
CA ALA A 272 -17.05 -2.15 0.32
C ALA A 272 -16.28 -0.85 0.03
N TYR A 273 -15.81 -0.62 -1.20
CA TYR A 273 -14.96 0.53 -1.52
C TYR A 273 -15.65 1.86 -1.24
N GLY A 274 -16.95 1.97 -1.55
CA GLY A 274 -17.71 3.21 -1.29
C GLY A 274 -17.75 3.56 0.20
N ALA A 275 -17.94 2.56 1.06
CA ALA A 275 -17.94 2.74 2.51
C ALA A 275 -16.54 3.13 3.04
N LEU A 276 -15.48 2.46 2.54
CA LEU A 276 -14.10 2.83 2.87
C LEU A 276 -13.78 4.26 2.44
N ARG A 277 -14.15 4.65 1.21
CA ARG A 277 -13.94 6.00 0.69
C ARG A 277 -14.60 7.06 1.58
N ASN A 278 -15.83 6.83 2.01
CA ASN A 278 -16.54 7.77 2.89
C ASN A 278 -15.86 7.89 4.25
N TYR A 279 -15.49 6.77 4.86
CA TYR A 279 -14.73 6.78 6.11
C TYR A 279 -13.41 7.56 5.99
N LEU A 280 -12.66 7.31 4.91
CA LEU A 280 -11.38 7.99 4.66
C LEU A 280 -11.58 9.50 4.46
N LEU A 281 -12.64 9.92 3.76
CA LEU A 281 -12.98 11.35 3.65
C LEU A 281 -13.32 11.95 5.01
N ASP A 282 -14.10 11.26 5.84
CA ASP A 282 -14.51 11.76 7.15
C ASP A 282 -13.33 12.00 8.08
N ILE A 283 -12.29 11.16 8.02
CA ILE A 283 -11.07 11.39 8.80
C ILE A 283 -10.12 12.41 8.14
N LEU A 284 -10.05 12.46 6.81
CA LEU A 284 -9.06 13.24 6.07
C LEU A 284 -9.47 14.70 5.82
N VAL A 285 -10.76 15.00 5.68
CA VAL A 285 -11.24 16.36 5.40
C VAL A 285 -10.79 17.37 6.46
N PRO A 286 -10.85 17.08 7.78
CA PRO A 286 -10.28 17.98 8.79
C PRO A 286 -8.80 18.30 8.57
N LEU A 287 -7.99 17.30 8.16
CA LEU A 287 -6.60 17.51 7.81
C LEU A 287 -6.47 18.40 6.56
N TYR A 288 -7.21 18.09 5.50
CA TYR A 288 -7.24 18.86 4.26
C TYR A 288 -7.54 20.33 4.50
N ASP A 289 -8.57 20.62 5.29
CA ASP A 289 -8.99 21.98 5.63
C ASP A 289 -7.91 22.70 6.44
N SER A 290 -7.24 21.98 7.35
CA SER A 290 -6.18 22.57 8.20
C SER A 290 -4.91 22.98 7.41
N VAL A 291 -4.54 22.21 6.39
CA VAL A 291 -3.30 22.46 5.61
C VAL A 291 -3.53 23.40 4.42
N GLY A 292 -4.75 23.45 3.91
CA GLY A 292 -5.15 24.23 2.75
C GLY A 292 -4.51 23.79 1.43
N PHE A 293 -5.00 24.35 0.32
CA PHE A 293 -4.48 24.04 -1.02
C PHE A 293 -3.21 24.81 -1.39
N GLN A 294 -3.00 25.99 -0.82
CA GLN A 294 -1.85 26.83 -1.14
C GLN A 294 -0.59 26.32 -0.44
N ASP A 295 0.45 26.05 -1.22
CA ASP A 295 1.75 25.61 -0.72
C ASP A 295 2.75 26.75 -0.80
N ARG A 296 3.42 27.05 0.32
CA ARG A 296 4.40 28.14 0.43
C ARG A 296 5.76 27.56 0.78
N GLU A 297 6.81 28.05 0.11
CA GLU A 297 8.19 27.61 0.36
C GLU A 297 8.66 27.90 1.80
N SER A 298 8.07 28.90 2.46
CA SER A 298 8.36 29.26 3.85
C SER A 298 7.78 28.30 4.89
N ASP A 299 6.88 27.40 4.49
CA ASP A 299 6.25 26.47 5.43
C ASP A 299 7.26 25.43 5.93
N PRO A 300 7.17 24.97 7.19
CA PRO A 300 8.01 23.88 7.69
C PRO A 300 7.94 22.65 6.78
N LEU A 301 9.08 21.98 6.55
CA LEU A 301 9.18 20.85 5.62
C LEU A 301 8.14 19.75 5.88
N LEU A 302 7.91 19.40 7.16
CA LEU A 302 6.92 18.39 7.52
C LEU A 302 5.48 18.84 7.25
N ASP A 303 5.19 20.14 7.33
CA ASP A 303 3.88 20.66 6.94
C ASP A 303 3.68 20.65 5.43
N GLN A 304 4.73 20.92 4.65
CA GLN A 304 4.70 20.74 3.19
C GLN A 304 4.42 19.28 2.82
N TYR A 305 5.08 18.31 3.46
CA TYR A 305 4.81 16.88 3.22
C TYR A 305 3.41 16.46 3.67
N LYS A 306 2.93 16.98 4.80
CA LYS A 306 1.57 16.76 5.30
C LYS A 306 0.55 17.27 4.30
N ARG A 307 0.74 18.48 3.76
CA ARG A 307 -0.09 19.06 2.70
C ARG A 307 -0.09 18.21 1.44
N GLN A 308 1.09 17.81 0.96
CA GLN A 308 1.21 16.94 -0.22
C GLN A 308 0.40 15.65 -0.06
N LYS A 309 0.54 14.95 1.07
CA LYS A 309 -0.23 13.73 1.34
C LYS A 309 -1.73 14.02 1.44
N ALA A 310 -2.13 15.05 2.19
CA ALA A 310 -3.54 15.41 2.37
C ALA A 310 -4.23 15.74 1.04
N LEU A 311 -3.62 16.59 0.20
CA LEU A 311 -4.15 16.97 -1.10
C LEU A 311 -4.17 15.78 -2.07
N SER A 312 -3.10 14.98 -2.11
CA SER A 312 -3.06 13.79 -2.96
C SER A 312 -4.19 12.82 -2.63
N TRP A 313 -4.40 12.53 -1.34
CA TRP A 313 -5.46 11.62 -0.91
C TRP A 313 -6.85 12.22 -1.08
N ALA A 314 -7.05 13.49 -0.75
CA ALA A 314 -8.36 14.14 -0.90
C ALA A 314 -8.80 14.15 -2.37
N CYS A 315 -7.91 14.48 -3.29
CA CYS A 315 -8.20 14.43 -4.72
C CYS A 315 -8.41 12.99 -5.22
N GLN A 316 -7.62 12.02 -4.76
CA GLN A 316 -7.80 10.59 -5.09
C GLN A 316 -9.15 10.04 -4.60
N LEU A 317 -9.63 10.52 -3.47
CA LEU A 317 -10.95 10.20 -2.91
C LEU A 317 -12.06 11.08 -3.53
N GLU A 318 -11.78 11.84 -4.59
CA GLU A 318 -12.74 12.69 -5.28
C GLU A 318 -13.41 13.74 -4.36
N HIS A 319 -12.63 14.32 -3.45
CA HIS A 319 -13.06 15.48 -2.67
C HIS A 319 -13.28 16.66 -3.61
N ARG A 320 -14.50 17.20 -3.63
CA ARG A 320 -14.92 18.20 -4.63
C ARG A 320 -14.06 19.46 -4.64
N ASP A 321 -13.73 19.98 -3.45
CA ASP A 321 -12.90 21.19 -3.35
C ASP A 321 -11.48 20.94 -3.88
N CYS A 322 -10.90 19.76 -3.60
CA CYS A 322 -9.58 19.38 -4.11
C CYS A 322 -9.58 19.30 -5.64
N LEU A 323 -10.58 18.63 -6.22
CA LEU A 323 -10.70 18.51 -7.68
C LEU A 323 -10.93 19.87 -8.35
N HIS A 324 -11.77 20.72 -7.75
CA HIS A 324 -12.01 22.08 -8.23
C HIS A 324 -10.73 22.92 -8.25
N ASN A 325 -9.99 22.94 -7.13
CA ASN A 325 -8.75 23.70 -7.00
C ASN A 325 -7.64 23.16 -7.93
N ALA A 326 -7.54 21.83 -8.11
CA ALA A 326 -6.63 21.23 -9.08
C ALA A 326 -6.96 21.64 -10.52
N ALA A 327 -8.23 21.53 -10.93
CA ALA A 327 -8.67 21.93 -12.26
C ALA A 327 -8.47 23.43 -12.51
N ALA A 328 -8.81 24.29 -11.54
CA ALA A 328 -8.63 25.74 -11.63
C ALA A 328 -7.15 26.13 -11.76
N SER A 329 -6.28 25.51 -10.96
CA SER A 329 -4.83 25.75 -11.00
C SER A 329 -4.22 25.33 -12.34
N TYR A 330 -4.65 24.18 -12.87
CA TYR A 330 -4.20 23.70 -14.18
C TYR A 330 -4.71 24.59 -15.32
N ALA A 331 -5.98 25.01 -15.28
CA ALA A 331 -6.56 25.94 -16.25
C ALA A 331 -5.84 27.30 -16.26
N ALA A 332 -5.46 27.81 -15.09
CA ALA A 332 -4.65 29.03 -14.98
C ALA A 332 -3.27 28.85 -15.63
N TRP A 333 -2.63 27.70 -15.45
CA TRP A 333 -1.36 27.38 -16.13
C TRP A 333 -1.54 27.25 -17.65
N MET A 334 -2.61 26.62 -18.12
CA MET A 334 -2.93 26.55 -19.57
C MET A 334 -3.12 27.93 -20.20
N ALA A 335 -3.66 28.90 -19.45
CA ALA A 335 -3.81 30.28 -19.91
C ALA A 335 -2.47 31.05 -19.97
N SER A 336 -1.47 30.64 -19.17
CA SER A 336 -0.14 31.24 -19.13
C SER A 336 0.97 30.16 -19.09
N PRO A 337 1.23 29.45 -20.21
CA PRO A 337 2.07 28.25 -20.21
C PRO A 337 3.52 28.50 -19.75
N ALA A 338 4.05 29.69 -20.01
CA ALA A 338 5.42 30.08 -19.67
C ALA A 338 5.62 30.40 -18.18
N ASN A 339 4.55 30.63 -17.42
CA ASN A 339 4.63 31.04 -16.02
C ASN A 339 3.60 30.27 -15.18
N SER A 340 3.97 29.04 -14.80
CA SER A 340 3.14 28.20 -13.93
C SER A 340 3.21 28.69 -12.49
N SER A 341 2.06 28.97 -11.88
CA SER A 341 1.93 29.26 -10.45
C SER A 341 1.78 28.02 -9.58
N ILE A 342 1.82 26.82 -10.17
CA ILE A 342 1.63 25.56 -9.46
C ILE A 342 2.92 25.22 -8.72
N SER A 343 2.85 25.13 -7.38
CA SER A 343 3.99 24.71 -6.54
C SER A 343 4.55 23.37 -7.03
N PRO A 344 5.89 23.21 -7.13
CA PRO A 344 6.52 21.94 -7.48
C PRO A 344 6.02 20.75 -6.66
N ASN A 345 5.73 20.97 -5.38
CA ASN A 345 5.20 19.97 -4.46
C ASN A 345 3.81 19.45 -4.87
N LEU A 346 3.01 20.28 -5.55
CA LEU A 346 1.62 19.98 -5.89
C LEU A 346 1.42 19.56 -7.35
N LYS A 347 2.44 19.71 -8.21
CA LYS A 347 2.35 19.40 -9.65
C LYS A 347 1.82 18.00 -9.92
N SER A 348 2.30 16.98 -9.20
CA SER A 348 1.85 15.60 -9.42
C SER A 348 0.33 15.46 -9.20
N THR A 349 -0.20 16.02 -8.12
CA THR A 349 -1.63 15.98 -7.80
C THR A 349 -2.42 16.85 -8.78
N VAL A 350 -2.01 18.10 -8.99
CA VAL A 350 -2.72 19.05 -9.87
C VAL A 350 -2.79 18.53 -11.30
N TYR A 351 -1.66 18.10 -11.88
CA TYR A 351 -1.63 17.63 -13.26
C TYR A 351 -2.47 16.36 -13.44
N CYS A 352 -2.29 15.37 -12.56
CA CYS A 352 -3.00 14.09 -12.66
C CYS A 352 -4.51 14.28 -12.58
N HIS A 353 -5.00 15.02 -11.59
CA HIS A 353 -6.45 15.18 -11.38
C HIS A 353 -7.09 16.14 -12.39
N ALA A 354 -6.39 17.19 -12.83
CA ALA A 354 -6.91 18.03 -13.92
C ALA A 354 -7.03 17.25 -15.24
N ILE A 355 -6.07 16.39 -15.58
CA ILE A 355 -6.14 15.53 -16.77
C ILE A 355 -7.20 14.43 -16.62
N ALA A 356 -7.41 13.91 -15.40
CA ALA A 356 -8.43 12.89 -15.12
C ALA A 356 -9.86 13.44 -15.28
N GLU A 357 -10.11 14.66 -14.77
CA GLU A 357 -11.42 15.33 -14.86
C GLU A 357 -11.65 16.05 -16.20
N GLY A 358 -10.57 16.40 -16.90
CA GLY A 358 -10.61 17.07 -18.19
C GLY A 358 -10.81 16.14 -19.39
N GLY A 359 -10.22 16.52 -20.51
CA GLY A 359 -10.28 15.75 -21.75
C GLY A 359 -9.03 15.93 -22.61
N GLU A 360 -9.25 15.97 -23.92
CA GLU A 360 -8.17 16.05 -24.90
C GLU A 360 -7.35 17.32 -24.76
N LYS A 361 -8.00 18.44 -24.45
CA LYS A 361 -7.36 19.75 -24.33
C LYS A 361 -6.29 19.75 -23.24
N GLU A 362 -6.61 19.23 -22.07
CA GLU A 362 -5.69 19.13 -20.92
C GLU A 362 -4.58 18.13 -21.23
N TRP A 363 -4.91 16.99 -21.81
CA TRP A 363 -3.92 15.96 -22.15
C TRP A 363 -2.90 16.43 -23.20
N PHE A 364 -3.36 17.03 -24.31
CA PHE A 364 -2.47 17.54 -25.34
C PHE A 364 -1.66 18.74 -24.88
N PHE A 365 -2.20 19.57 -23.98
CA PHE A 365 -1.41 20.61 -23.35
C PHE A 365 -0.25 20.03 -22.53
N ALA A 366 -0.50 19.04 -21.66
CA ALA A 366 0.58 18.33 -20.95
C ALA A 366 1.61 17.72 -21.90
N TRP A 367 1.17 17.14 -23.03
CA TRP A 367 2.07 16.62 -24.05
C TRP A 367 2.97 17.70 -24.65
N THR A 368 2.41 18.87 -25.01
CA THR A 368 3.18 20.02 -25.50
C THR A 368 4.21 20.49 -24.46
N GLN A 369 3.81 20.56 -23.19
CA GLN A 369 4.73 20.93 -22.10
C GLN A 369 5.84 19.89 -21.89
N TYR A 370 5.53 18.59 -22.03
CA TYR A 370 6.53 17.52 -21.93
C TYR A 370 7.59 17.62 -23.04
N MET A 371 7.17 17.93 -24.27
CA MET A 371 8.08 18.12 -25.39
C MET A 371 8.97 19.35 -25.21
N ALA A 372 8.41 20.45 -24.67
CA ALA A 372 9.13 21.70 -24.43
C ALA A 372 10.04 21.69 -23.19
N ALA A 373 9.74 20.87 -22.18
CA ALA A 373 10.47 20.85 -20.92
C ALA A 373 11.95 20.47 -21.10
N ASN A 374 12.85 21.16 -20.39
CA ASN A 374 14.27 20.79 -20.29
C ASN A 374 14.64 20.12 -18.96
N VAL A 375 13.73 20.14 -17.97
CA VAL A 375 13.94 19.59 -16.63
C VAL A 375 13.47 18.14 -16.57
N GLY A 376 14.37 17.23 -16.19
CA GLY A 376 14.06 15.79 -16.12
C GLY A 376 12.92 15.46 -15.15
N SER A 377 12.88 16.08 -13.96
CA SER A 377 11.81 15.86 -12.99
C SER A 377 10.45 16.32 -13.50
N GLU A 378 10.38 17.44 -14.22
CA GLU A 378 9.14 17.93 -14.84
C GLU A 378 8.63 16.93 -15.90
N LYS A 379 9.53 16.42 -16.75
CA LYS A 379 9.17 15.41 -17.76
C LYS A 379 8.55 14.17 -17.13
N VAL A 380 9.17 13.62 -16.09
CA VAL A 380 8.65 12.42 -15.41
C VAL A 380 7.28 12.70 -14.77
N THR A 381 7.09 13.87 -14.16
CA THR A 381 5.79 14.28 -13.60
C THR A 381 4.70 14.37 -14.66
N LEU A 382 4.99 14.99 -15.81
CA LEU A 382 4.06 15.06 -16.94
C LEU A 382 3.74 13.68 -17.53
N LEU A 383 4.75 12.82 -17.68
CA LEU A 383 4.55 11.46 -18.18
C LEU A 383 3.61 10.66 -17.27
N ARG A 384 3.76 10.78 -15.95
CA ARG A 384 2.86 10.14 -14.98
C ARG A 384 1.45 10.73 -15.05
N ALA A 385 1.34 12.06 -15.11
CA ALA A 385 0.04 12.75 -15.10
C ALA A 385 -0.79 12.46 -16.36
N MET A 386 -0.17 12.34 -17.54
CA MET A 386 -0.87 11.97 -18.78
C MET A 386 -1.50 10.57 -18.71
N GLY A 387 -0.98 9.67 -17.87
CA GLY A 387 -1.59 8.37 -17.60
C GLY A 387 -2.86 8.44 -16.74
N CYS A 388 -3.19 9.59 -16.14
CA CYS A 388 -4.37 9.76 -15.30
C CYS A 388 -5.67 10.02 -16.08
N THR A 389 -5.60 10.22 -17.41
CA THR A 389 -6.80 10.46 -18.22
C THR A 389 -7.79 9.30 -18.11
N ARG A 390 -9.09 9.61 -18.08
CA ARG A 390 -10.18 8.62 -18.08
C ARG A 390 -10.60 8.20 -19.50
N ARG A 391 -9.94 8.69 -20.56
CA ARG A 391 -10.27 8.40 -21.96
C ARG A 391 -9.51 7.15 -22.45
N PRO A 392 -10.17 6.00 -22.70
CA PRO A 392 -9.48 4.76 -23.09
C PRO A 392 -8.59 4.91 -24.32
N TRP A 393 -9.06 5.62 -25.35
CA TRP A 393 -8.32 5.78 -26.60
C TRP A 393 -7.03 6.59 -26.43
N LEU A 394 -7.00 7.57 -25.51
CA LEU A 394 -5.77 8.31 -25.18
C LEU A 394 -4.77 7.42 -24.46
N LEU A 395 -5.25 6.56 -23.55
CA LEU A 395 -4.39 5.58 -22.85
C LEU A 395 -3.79 4.56 -23.82
N SER A 396 -4.59 4.01 -24.75
CA SER A 396 -4.10 3.10 -25.79
C SER A 396 -3.07 3.77 -26.70
N LYS A 397 -3.38 4.98 -27.19
CA LYS A 397 -2.43 5.79 -27.97
C LYS A 397 -1.13 6.03 -27.19
N TYR A 398 -1.23 6.30 -25.89
CA TYR A 398 -0.07 6.59 -25.06
C TYR A 398 0.83 5.37 -24.84
N LEU A 399 0.25 4.17 -24.68
CA LEU A 399 0.99 2.91 -24.64
C LEU A 399 1.74 2.64 -25.95
N GLU A 400 1.10 2.89 -27.10
CA GLU A 400 1.74 2.74 -28.41
C GLU A 400 2.91 3.71 -28.59
N MET A 401 2.71 4.99 -28.21
CA MET A 401 3.76 6.01 -28.23
C MET A 401 4.97 5.61 -27.38
N ALA A 402 4.76 4.97 -26.23
CA ALA A 402 5.84 4.55 -25.34
C ALA A 402 6.83 3.57 -25.98
N LEU A 403 6.40 2.77 -26.96
CA LEU A 403 7.25 1.83 -27.69
C LEU A 403 7.69 2.34 -29.06
N SER A 404 7.40 3.59 -29.39
CA SER A 404 7.74 4.21 -30.68
C SER A 404 8.96 5.11 -30.53
N THR A 405 9.99 4.90 -31.35
CA THR A 405 11.27 5.65 -31.29
C THR A 405 11.14 7.09 -31.78
N ASP A 406 10.11 7.39 -32.56
CA ASP A 406 9.78 8.71 -33.12
C ASP A 406 8.81 9.53 -32.25
N SER A 407 8.26 8.94 -31.18
CA SER A 407 7.28 9.60 -30.31
C SER A 407 7.84 10.78 -29.51
N GLY A 408 9.16 10.87 -29.34
CA GLY A 408 9.81 11.80 -28.40
C GLY A 408 9.85 11.31 -26.94
N ILE A 409 9.32 10.11 -26.65
CA ILE A 409 9.50 9.43 -25.36
C ILE A 409 10.83 8.68 -25.39
N ARG A 410 11.68 8.91 -24.37
CA ARG A 410 12.97 8.21 -24.28
C ARG A 410 12.73 6.73 -23.96
N LYS A 411 13.56 5.84 -24.49
CA LYS A 411 13.49 4.39 -24.22
C LYS A 411 13.44 4.06 -22.70
N GLN A 412 14.19 4.78 -21.88
CA GLN A 412 14.18 4.63 -20.42
C GLN A 412 12.87 5.08 -19.74
N ASP A 413 12.11 5.97 -20.38
CA ASP A 413 10.87 6.56 -19.85
C ASP A 413 9.62 5.81 -20.30
N ALA A 414 9.73 4.92 -21.31
CA ALA A 414 8.64 4.06 -21.78
C ALA A 414 7.96 3.29 -20.65
N LEU A 415 8.75 2.87 -19.66
CA LEU A 415 8.26 2.12 -18.52
C LEU A 415 7.49 3.01 -17.53
N THR A 416 7.85 4.30 -17.41
CA THR A 416 7.07 5.29 -16.64
C THR A 416 5.67 5.45 -17.23
N VAL A 417 5.57 5.49 -18.56
CA VAL A 417 4.29 5.55 -19.28
C VAL A 417 3.45 4.31 -18.99
N PHE A 418 4.03 3.13 -19.18
CA PHE A 418 3.34 1.87 -18.92
C PHE A 418 2.81 1.80 -17.48
N SER A 419 3.64 2.11 -16.48
CA SER A 419 3.22 2.11 -15.08
C SER A 419 2.13 3.14 -14.78
N ALA A 420 2.15 4.30 -15.43
CA ALA A 420 1.11 5.31 -15.25
C ALA A 420 -0.25 4.79 -15.76
N VAL A 421 -0.27 4.15 -16.93
CA VAL A 421 -1.50 3.55 -17.50
C VAL A 421 -1.95 2.33 -16.68
N ALA A 422 -1.02 1.47 -16.24
CA ALA A 422 -1.33 0.28 -15.45
C ALA A 422 -1.92 0.60 -14.06
N ARG A 423 -1.55 1.75 -13.47
CA ARG A 423 -2.09 2.21 -12.19
C ARG A 423 -3.47 2.86 -12.31
N ASN A 424 -3.84 3.35 -13.50
CA ASN A 424 -5.15 3.92 -13.78
C ASN A 424 -6.22 2.82 -13.80
N ASP A 425 -7.40 3.06 -13.19
CA ASP A 425 -8.46 2.05 -13.14
C ASP A 425 -9.06 1.72 -14.52
N VAL A 426 -9.17 2.71 -15.41
CA VAL A 426 -9.57 2.53 -16.82
C VAL A 426 -8.43 1.95 -17.64
N GLY A 427 -7.19 2.35 -17.32
CA GLY A 427 -5.99 1.96 -18.07
C GLY A 427 -5.44 0.58 -17.76
N ARG A 428 -5.65 0.05 -16.55
CA ARG A 428 -5.12 -1.25 -16.11
C ARG A 428 -5.48 -2.40 -17.04
N PRO A 429 -6.76 -2.65 -17.41
CA PRO A 429 -7.09 -3.71 -18.35
C PRO A 429 -6.43 -3.49 -19.72
N LEU A 430 -6.34 -2.23 -20.19
CA LEU A 430 -5.67 -1.90 -21.45
C LEU A 430 -4.17 -2.21 -21.39
N ALA A 431 -3.50 -1.86 -20.28
CA ALA A 431 -2.10 -2.14 -20.05
C ALA A 431 -1.83 -3.64 -19.91
N TRP A 432 -2.75 -4.40 -19.31
CA TRP A 432 -2.65 -5.85 -19.19
C TRP A 432 -2.70 -6.53 -20.57
N THR A 433 -3.75 -6.23 -21.34
CA THR A 433 -3.88 -6.74 -22.71
C THR A 433 -2.72 -6.29 -23.59
N PHE A 434 -2.30 -5.02 -23.50
CA PHE A 434 -1.15 -4.52 -24.24
C PHE A 434 0.15 -5.25 -23.89
N LEU A 435 0.39 -5.56 -22.61
CA LEU A 435 1.56 -6.31 -22.17
C LEU A 435 1.55 -7.74 -22.77
N GLN A 436 0.40 -8.40 -22.78
CA GLN A 436 0.23 -9.73 -23.34
C GLN A 436 0.41 -9.73 -24.87
N ASP A 437 -0.31 -8.84 -25.57
CA ASP A 437 -0.35 -8.80 -27.04
C ASP A 437 0.95 -8.28 -27.65
N GLN A 438 1.61 -7.33 -26.98
CA GLN A 438 2.84 -6.69 -27.47
C GLN A 438 4.11 -7.23 -26.78
N TRP A 439 4.03 -8.37 -26.10
CA TRP A 439 5.13 -8.94 -25.33
C TRP A 439 6.47 -8.96 -26.10
N SER A 440 6.46 -9.51 -27.32
CA SER A 440 7.65 -9.59 -28.17
C SER A 440 8.20 -8.21 -28.56
N LYS A 441 7.31 -7.24 -28.84
CA LYS A 441 7.70 -5.87 -29.18
C LYS A 441 8.33 -5.17 -27.97
N ILE A 442 7.73 -5.33 -26.79
CA ILE A 442 8.25 -4.81 -25.52
C ILE A 442 9.63 -5.43 -25.26
N TYR A 443 9.75 -6.75 -25.30
CA TYR A 443 11.00 -7.47 -25.09
C TYR A 443 12.11 -6.95 -26.02
N ASN A 444 11.82 -6.80 -27.31
CA ASN A 444 12.79 -6.28 -28.27
C ASN A 444 13.13 -4.80 -28.03
N PHE A 445 12.19 -3.99 -27.57
CA PHE A 445 12.39 -2.57 -27.33
C PHE A 445 13.22 -2.31 -26.06
N VAL A 446 12.89 -2.94 -24.93
CA VAL A 446 13.56 -2.75 -23.62
C VAL A 446 14.61 -3.81 -23.30
N GLU A 447 14.90 -4.73 -24.23
CA GLU A 447 15.84 -5.88 -24.12
C GLU A 447 15.46 -6.94 -23.07
N ARG A 448 14.57 -6.61 -22.14
CA ARG A 448 13.96 -7.50 -21.15
C ARG A 448 12.65 -6.93 -20.67
N VAL A 449 11.62 -7.75 -20.44
CA VAL A 449 10.42 -7.29 -19.72
C VAL A 449 10.77 -7.14 -18.24
N PRO A 450 10.78 -5.93 -17.68
CA PRO A 450 11.16 -5.74 -16.30
C PRO A 450 10.03 -6.17 -15.35
N MET A 451 10.38 -6.81 -14.23
CA MET A 451 9.38 -7.28 -13.24
C MET A 451 8.45 -6.20 -12.72
N TRP A 452 8.91 -4.96 -12.65
CA TRP A 452 8.08 -3.85 -12.22
C TRP A 452 6.94 -3.50 -13.19
N MET A 453 7.03 -3.86 -14.48
CA MET A 453 5.89 -3.77 -15.39
C MET A 453 4.79 -4.75 -14.96
N ILE A 454 5.17 -6.02 -14.74
CA ILE A 454 4.25 -7.07 -14.30
C ILE A 454 3.65 -6.69 -12.95
N ARG A 455 4.46 -6.23 -11.98
CA ARG A 455 3.97 -5.75 -10.68
C ARG A 455 3.06 -4.52 -10.78
N SER A 456 3.31 -3.62 -11.74
CA SER A 456 2.48 -2.40 -11.93
C SER A 456 1.06 -2.72 -12.37
N VAL A 457 0.88 -3.74 -13.21
CA VAL A 457 -0.44 -4.14 -13.73
C VAL A 457 -1.13 -5.15 -12.81
N SER A 458 -0.37 -6.04 -12.19
CA SER A 458 -0.88 -7.05 -11.27
C SER A 458 -1.06 -6.57 -9.83
N GLN A 459 -0.75 -5.30 -9.53
CA GLN A 459 -0.80 -4.79 -8.16
C GLN A 459 -2.12 -5.18 -7.47
N ASN A 460 -3.28 -4.90 -8.05
CA ASN A 460 -4.59 -5.13 -7.39
C ASN A 460 -5.11 -6.57 -7.53
N PHE A 461 -4.29 -7.50 -8.02
CA PHE A 461 -4.74 -8.87 -8.23
C PHE A 461 -4.99 -9.54 -6.88
N ASN A 462 -6.24 -9.91 -6.67
CA ASN A 462 -6.75 -10.48 -5.43
C ASN A 462 -7.91 -11.45 -5.66
N LYS A 463 -8.12 -11.93 -6.89
CA LYS A 463 -9.14 -12.91 -7.28
C LYS A 463 -8.47 -14.14 -7.89
N GLU A 464 -9.10 -15.31 -7.74
CA GLU A 464 -8.54 -16.60 -8.18
C GLU A 464 -8.21 -16.61 -9.69
N HIS A 465 -9.13 -16.13 -10.55
CA HIS A 465 -8.88 -16.08 -12.00
C HIS A 465 -7.70 -15.17 -12.38
N LEU A 466 -7.44 -14.09 -11.64
CA LEU A 466 -6.30 -13.19 -11.90
C LEU A 466 -4.96 -13.85 -11.52
N LEU A 467 -5.00 -14.72 -10.51
CA LEU A 467 -3.86 -15.57 -10.16
C LEU A 467 -3.58 -16.57 -11.29
N GLU A 468 -4.63 -17.22 -11.82
CA GLU A 468 -4.53 -18.09 -12.99
C GLU A 468 -3.93 -17.36 -14.21
N GLU A 469 -4.43 -16.16 -14.53
CA GLU A 469 -3.91 -15.36 -15.64
C GLU A 469 -2.41 -15.04 -15.54
N LEU A 470 -1.87 -14.80 -14.33
CA LEU A 470 -0.43 -14.62 -14.13
C LEU A 470 0.39 -15.87 -14.47
N PHE A 471 -0.16 -17.06 -14.24
CA PHE A 471 0.50 -18.31 -14.64
C PHE A 471 0.51 -18.49 -16.17
N PHE A 472 -0.51 -17.99 -16.87
CA PHE A 472 -0.64 -18.11 -18.32
C PHE A 472 0.03 -16.98 -19.11
N THR A 473 0.53 -15.92 -18.44
CA THR A 473 1.35 -14.93 -19.14
C THR A 473 2.63 -15.57 -19.67
N PRO A 474 2.91 -15.49 -20.99
CA PRO A 474 3.95 -16.30 -21.62
C PRO A 474 5.33 -15.96 -21.05
N PRO A 475 6.03 -16.91 -20.42
CA PRO A 475 7.43 -16.74 -20.12
C PRO A 475 8.20 -17.03 -21.41
N HIS A 476 8.46 -15.99 -22.22
CA HIS A 476 9.41 -15.99 -23.33
C HIS A 476 8.98 -16.63 -24.69
N PRO A 477 9.73 -16.34 -25.78
CA PRO A 477 9.67 -17.10 -27.04
C PRO A 477 10.05 -18.57 -26.78
N PRO A 478 9.80 -19.51 -27.73
CA PRO A 478 9.99 -20.94 -27.49
C PRO A 478 11.42 -21.24 -26.99
N LEU A 479 11.52 -21.81 -25.79
CA LEU A 479 12.77 -22.28 -25.20
C LEU A 479 13.38 -23.37 -26.10
N PRO A 480 14.72 -23.42 -26.27
CA PRO A 480 15.37 -24.56 -26.89
C PRO A 480 15.06 -25.82 -26.08
N SER A 481 14.79 -26.93 -26.78
CA SER A 481 14.32 -28.21 -26.25
C SER A 481 15.07 -28.66 -24.99
N LEU A 482 14.40 -28.63 -23.84
CA LEU A 482 14.88 -29.26 -22.60
C LEU A 482 14.70 -30.80 -22.70
N PRO A 483 15.59 -31.60 -22.09
CA PRO A 483 15.49 -33.06 -22.13
C PRO A 483 14.23 -33.57 -21.40
N PRO A 484 13.63 -34.69 -21.87
CA PRO A 484 12.27 -35.13 -21.52
C PRO A 484 12.05 -35.61 -20.07
N HIS A 485 13.05 -35.52 -19.19
CA HIS A 485 12.98 -35.97 -17.80
C HIS A 485 13.39 -34.91 -16.77
N SER A 486 13.41 -33.63 -17.16
CA SER A 486 13.68 -32.56 -16.20
C SER A 486 12.45 -32.29 -15.33
N PRO A 487 12.57 -32.24 -13.98
CA PRO A 487 11.47 -31.83 -13.09
C PRO A 487 10.95 -30.41 -13.38
N LEU A 488 11.66 -29.63 -14.20
CA LEU A 488 11.21 -28.33 -14.73
C LEU A 488 9.98 -28.42 -15.66
N LEU A 489 9.71 -29.54 -16.33
CA LEU A 489 8.53 -29.70 -17.19
C LEU A 489 7.21 -29.61 -16.41
N LEU A 490 7.23 -29.94 -15.12
CA LEU A 490 6.09 -29.84 -14.20
C LEU A 490 5.79 -28.38 -13.78
N PHE A 491 6.77 -27.49 -13.85
CA PHE A 491 6.64 -26.08 -13.41
C PHE A 491 6.51 -25.08 -14.56
N LEU A 492 6.72 -25.52 -15.81
CA LEU A 492 6.71 -24.68 -17.01
C LEU A 492 5.57 -25.02 -17.99
N LEU A 493 4.78 -26.07 -17.73
CA LEU A 493 3.63 -26.42 -18.57
C LEU A 493 2.31 -25.90 -17.98
N PRO A 494 1.43 -25.31 -18.82
CA PRO A 494 0.09 -24.90 -18.43
C PRO A 494 -0.80 -26.14 -18.32
N HIS A 495 -0.72 -26.92 -17.24
CA HIS A 495 -1.59 -28.08 -17.05
C HIS A 495 -2.48 -27.96 -15.79
N PRO A 496 -3.82 -27.87 -15.93
CA PRO A 496 -4.75 -27.65 -14.80
C PRO A 496 -4.80 -28.78 -13.76
N GLN A 497 -4.31 -29.99 -14.06
CA GLN A 497 -4.53 -31.18 -13.23
C GLN A 497 -3.43 -31.43 -12.18
N LEU A 498 -2.31 -30.70 -12.21
CA LEU A 498 -1.26 -30.77 -11.18
C LEU A 498 -1.50 -29.81 -10.00
N PHE A 499 -2.51 -28.94 -10.13
CA PHE A 499 -2.77 -27.86 -9.17
C PHE A 499 -3.44 -28.33 -7.87
N SER A 500 -4.17 -29.45 -7.90
CA SER A 500 -4.70 -30.06 -6.66
C SER A 500 -3.61 -30.71 -5.80
N THR A 501 -2.40 -30.86 -6.34
CA THR A 501 -1.28 -31.54 -5.68
C THR A 501 -0.11 -30.64 -5.30
N LEU A 502 -0.05 -29.39 -5.76
CA LEU A 502 0.99 -28.44 -5.34
C LEU A 502 0.57 -27.74 -4.05
N THR A 503 0.69 -28.47 -2.95
CA THR A 503 0.47 -28.02 -1.57
C THR A 503 1.70 -27.39 -0.94
N GLU A 504 2.72 -27.00 -1.71
CA GLU A 504 4.02 -26.56 -1.19
C GLU A 504 4.38 -25.16 -1.69
N SER A 505 5.12 -24.39 -0.89
CA SER A 505 5.59 -23.04 -1.25
C SER A 505 6.41 -23.08 -2.53
N VAL A 506 5.90 -22.45 -3.59
CA VAL A 506 6.55 -22.37 -4.91
C VAL A 506 7.87 -21.61 -4.78
N SER A 507 7.91 -20.57 -3.94
CA SER A 507 9.10 -19.77 -3.70
C SER A 507 10.22 -20.55 -3.00
N ALA A 508 9.91 -21.40 -2.02
CA ALA A 508 10.92 -22.17 -1.29
C ALA A 508 11.62 -23.20 -2.20
N HIS A 509 10.85 -23.91 -3.02
CA HIS A 509 11.38 -24.85 -4.02
C HIS A 509 12.20 -24.15 -5.10
N LEU A 510 11.73 -23.00 -5.60
CA LEU A 510 12.49 -22.19 -6.55
C LEU A 510 13.78 -21.66 -5.95
N ILE A 511 13.82 -21.23 -4.68
CA ILE A 511 15.04 -20.77 -4.01
C ILE A 511 16.08 -21.89 -3.93
N GLU A 512 15.67 -23.09 -3.51
CA GLU A 512 16.58 -24.23 -3.38
C GLU A 512 17.09 -24.71 -4.75
N PHE A 513 16.23 -24.69 -5.77
CA PHE A 513 16.62 -24.93 -7.16
C PHE A 513 17.54 -23.83 -7.70
N HIS A 514 17.29 -22.56 -7.35
CA HIS A 514 18.12 -21.42 -7.79
C HIS A 514 19.55 -21.52 -7.26
N LYS A 515 19.76 -22.05 -6.05
CA LYS A 515 21.09 -22.28 -5.48
C LYS A 515 21.96 -23.23 -6.31
N THR A 516 21.33 -24.20 -6.98
CA THR A 516 22.02 -25.27 -7.72
C THR A 516 21.97 -25.09 -9.23
N HIS A 517 20.96 -24.40 -9.78
CA HIS A 517 20.66 -24.32 -11.21
C HIS A 517 20.40 -22.88 -11.70
N ALA A 518 21.00 -21.87 -11.08
CA ALA A 518 20.81 -20.45 -11.43
C ALA A 518 21.00 -20.10 -12.91
N HIS A 519 21.78 -20.89 -13.65
CA HIS A 519 22.05 -20.71 -15.08
C HIS A 519 20.93 -21.24 -16.00
N GLN A 520 19.96 -21.98 -15.46
CA GLN A 520 18.84 -22.60 -16.20
C GLN A 520 17.50 -21.88 -16.00
N LEU A 521 17.43 -20.94 -15.05
CA LEU A 521 16.22 -20.19 -14.73
C LEU A 521 16.22 -18.80 -15.41
N PRO A 522 15.06 -18.30 -15.86
CA PRO A 522 14.91 -16.90 -16.25
C PRO A 522 15.31 -15.96 -15.11
N HIS A 523 15.94 -14.82 -15.44
CA HIS A 523 16.39 -13.83 -14.45
C HIS A 523 15.30 -13.33 -13.49
N ASN A 524 14.03 -13.45 -13.87
CA ASN A 524 12.87 -12.96 -13.12
C ASN A 524 12.12 -14.06 -12.35
N ALA A 525 12.58 -15.31 -12.36
CA ALA A 525 11.82 -16.44 -11.83
C ALA A 525 11.49 -16.30 -10.33
N LEU A 526 12.46 -15.82 -9.53
CA LEU A 526 12.25 -15.58 -8.09
C LEU A 526 11.23 -14.45 -7.84
N ASP A 527 11.33 -13.36 -8.59
CA ASP A 527 10.42 -12.23 -8.46
C ASP A 527 8.98 -12.57 -8.87
N MET A 528 8.82 -13.44 -9.89
CA MET A 528 7.53 -14.00 -10.30
C MET A 528 6.96 -14.91 -9.22
N ALA A 529 7.78 -15.78 -8.61
CA ALA A 529 7.33 -16.62 -7.50
C ALA A 529 6.85 -15.78 -6.32
N GLN A 530 7.60 -14.73 -5.94
CA GLN A 530 7.19 -13.79 -4.89
C GLN A 530 5.89 -13.04 -5.24
N LEU A 531 5.70 -12.64 -6.50
CA LEU A 531 4.47 -12.00 -6.94
C LEU A 531 3.27 -12.97 -6.85
N LEU A 532 3.45 -14.23 -7.24
CA LEU A 532 2.41 -15.25 -7.12
C LEU A 532 2.00 -15.48 -5.67
N GLU A 533 2.96 -15.53 -4.74
CA GLU A 533 2.67 -15.59 -3.30
C GLU A 533 1.96 -14.34 -2.80
N GLU A 534 2.35 -13.14 -3.25
CA GLU A 534 1.66 -11.89 -2.91
C GLU A 534 0.19 -11.92 -3.34
N VAL A 535 -0.09 -12.35 -4.57
CA VAL A 535 -1.45 -12.46 -5.11
C VAL A 535 -2.26 -13.54 -4.39
N ARG A 536 -1.68 -14.71 -4.12
CA ARG A 536 -2.30 -15.75 -3.27
C ARG A 536 -2.68 -15.20 -1.90
N GLY A 537 -1.78 -14.44 -1.28
CA GLY A 537 -2.05 -13.75 -0.02
C GLY A 537 -3.20 -12.77 -0.09
N ASN A 538 -3.28 -11.98 -1.16
CA ASN A 538 -4.38 -11.05 -1.38
C ASN A 538 -5.73 -11.79 -1.53
N VAL A 539 -5.75 -12.90 -2.28
CA VAL A 539 -6.94 -13.77 -2.40
C VAL A 539 -7.38 -14.30 -1.03
N ALA A 540 -6.44 -14.84 -0.25
CA ALA A 540 -6.70 -15.36 1.09
C ALA A 540 -7.21 -14.26 2.05
N TRP A 541 -6.62 -13.07 1.97
CA TRP A 541 -7.05 -11.91 2.75
C TRP A 541 -8.50 -11.52 2.42
N LEU A 542 -8.87 -11.41 1.14
CA LEU A 542 -10.24 -11.10 0.74
C LEU A 542 -11.22 -12.16 1.25
N ARG A 543 -10.87 -13.44 1.18
CA ARG A 543 -11.74 -14.53 1.66
C ARG A 543 -11.99 -14.46 3.17
N THR A 544 -10.99 -14.09 3.96
CA THR A 544 -11.00 -14.29 5.41
C THR A 544 -11.15 -13.00 6.23
N ARG A 545 -10.95 -11.83 5.64
CA ARG A 545 -10.93 -10.53 6.36
C ARG A 545 -11.94 -9.51 5.82
N TYR A 546 -12.36 -9.64 4.57
CA TYR A 546 -13.29 -8.71 3.91
C TYR A 546 -14.54 -8.42 4.75
N GLN A 547 -15.21 -9.46 5.26
CA GLN A 547 -16.46 -9.31 6.02
C GLN A 547 -16.25 -8.54 7.33
N GLY A 548 -15.12 -8.74 8.01
CA GLY A 548 -14.81 -8.00 9.25
C GLY A 548 -14.59 -6.50 9.00
N VAL A 549 -13.93 -6.16 7.89
CA VAL A 549 -13.73 -4.76 7.49
C VAL A 549 -15.06 -4.12 7.06
N LEU A 550 -15.85 -4.81 6.25
CA LEU A 550 -17.15 -4.32 5.80
C LEU A 550 -18.10 -4.07 6.97
N ALA A 551 -18.26 -5.05 7.86
CA ALA A 551 -19.13 -4.92 9.04
C ALA A 551 -18.71 -3.75 9.94
N TRP A 552 -17.40 -3.51 10.09
CA TRP A 552 -16.91 -2.37 10.85
C TRP A 552 -17.28 -1.04 10.17
N LEU A 553 -17.05 -0.92 8.85
CA LEU A 553 -17.39 0.29 8.08
C LEU A 553 -18.89 0.60 8.13
N GLU A 554 -19.74 -0.44 8.04
CA GLU A 554 -21.18 -0.30 8.15
C GLU A 554 -21.59 0.14 9.56
N ALA A 555 -20.96 -0.39 10.60
CA ALA A 555 -21.20 -0.01 11.99
C ALA A 555 -20.84 1.46 12.30
N GLN A 556 -19.87 2.03 11.59
CA GLN A 556 -19.54 3.46 11.68
C GLN A 556 -20.54 4.37 10.93
N GLY A 557 -21.57 3.80 10.29
CA GLY A 557 -22.58 4.57 9.56
C GLY A 557 -22.20 4.90 8.13
N HIS A 558 -21.11 4.32 7.58
CA HIS A 558 -20.72 4.47 6.18
C HIS A 558 -21.33 3.41 5.26
N ALA A 559 -22.36 2.70 5.74
CA ALA A 559 -23.10 1.74 4.94
C ALA A 559 -23.64 2.38 3.66
N TYR A 560 -23.70 1.59 2.58
CA TYR A 560 -24.38 2.00 1.37
C TYR A 560 -25.85 2.23 1.71
N LEU A 561 -26.33 3.48 1.58
CA LEU A 561 -27.76 3.75 1.70
C LEU A 561 -28.47 2.88 0.65
N LEU A 562 -29.37 2.00 1.10
CA LEU A 562 -30.27 1.31 0.17
C LEU A 562 -30.98 2.36 -0.68
N PRO A 563 -31.34 2.08 -1.95
CA PRO A 563 -32.07 3.03 -2.79
C PRO A 563 -33.31 3.63 -2.11
N SER A 564 -33.97 2.85 -1.24
CA SER A 564 -35.10 3.29 -0.40
C SER A 564 -34.73 4.36 0.64
N GLN A 565 -33.49 4.42 1.10
CA GLN A 565 -32.99 5.39 2.06
C GLN A 565 -32.41 6.65 1.40
N MET A 566 -32.05 6.60 0.11
CA MET A 566 -31.60 7.77 -0.64
C MET A 566 -32.73 8.76 -0.92
N LEU A 567 -33.96 8.28 -1.12
CA LEU A 567 -35.14 9.14 -1.33
C LEU A 567 -35.57 9.93 -0.09
N VAL A 568 -35.18 9.49 1.11
CA VAL A 568 -35.58 10.13 2.38
C VAL A 568 -34.58 11.21 2.82
N LYS A 569 -33.34 11.19 2.32
CA LYS A 569 -32.28 12.15 2.71
C LYS A 569 -32.09 13.34 1.74
N SER A 570 -32.80 13.40 0.62
CA SER A 570 -32.84 14.62 -0.19
C SER A 570 -33.75 15.65 0.47
N ARG A 571 -33.16 16.61 1.21
CA ARG A 571 -33.87 17.85 1.58
C ARG A 571 -34.40 18.53 0.30
N PRO A 572 -35.58 19.19 0.33
CA PRO A 572 -36.07 19.91 -0.83
C PRO A 572 -35.07 21.02 -1.17
N VAL A 573 -34.61 21.05 -2.41
CA VAL A 573 -33.90 22.22 -2.96
C VAL A 573 -34.93 23.35 -3.02
N GLU A 574 -34.79 24.36 -2.17
CA GLU A 574 -35.49 25.64 -2.35
C GLU A 574 -34.99 26.28 -3.63
N ILE A 575 -35.81 26.17 -4.68
CA ILE A 575 -35.59 26.89 -5.93
C ILE A 575 -35.93 28.36 -5.67
N PHE A 576 -34.91 29.18 -5.47
CA PHE A 576 -35.03 30.64 -5.51
C PHE A 576 -35.45 31.07 -6.92
N HIS A 577 -36.73 31.40 -7.12
CA HIS A 577 -37.18 32.11 -8.31
C HIS A 577 -36.65 33.55 -8.30
N ARG A 578 -35.51 33.79 -8.97
CA ARG A 578 -35.16 35.13 -9.45
C ARG A 578 -36.04 35.42 -10.67
N ARG A 579 -36.95 36.38 -10.53
CA ARG A 579 -37.63 37.02 -11.67
C ARG A 579 -36.59 37.79 -12.48
N THR A 580 -36.27 37.32 -13.68
CA THR A 580 -35.74 38.16 -14.75
C THR A 580 -36.67 38.06 -15.94
N SER A 581 -37.09 39.24 -16.38
CA SER A 581 -38.03 39.52 -17.46
C SER A 581 -37.49 39.09 -18.83
N THR A 582 -38.39 38.51 -19.63
CA THR A 582 -38.54 38.63 -21.09
C THR A 582 -37.38 38.22 -21.99
N GLY A 583 -37.68 37.26 -22.88
CA GLY A 583 -37.28 37.36 -24.29
C GLY A 583 -36.36 36.25 -24.80
N ASP A 584 -36.98 35.28 -25.45
CA ASP A 584 -36.46 34.47 -26.56
C ASP A 584 -35.44 33.35 -26.32
N ILE A 585 -35.64 32.31 -27.15
CA ILE A 585 -34.79 31.15 -27.47
C ILE A 585 -35.12 29.85 -26.68
N TYR A 586 -36.22 29.19 -27.05
CA TYR A 586 -36.36 27.74 -26.92
C TYR A 586 -35.95 27.08 -28.26
N LYS A 587 -34.77 26.47 -28.29
CA LYS A 587 -34.43 25.40 -29.24
C LYS A 587 -33.62 24.32 -28.51
N ASN A 588 -34.13 23.10 -28.60
CA ASN A 588 -33.48 21.79 -28.41
C ASN A 588 -33.25 21.31 -26.95
N CYS A 589 -34.16 20.44 -26.48
CA CYS A 589 -33.83 19.41 -25.48
C CYS A 589 -33.39 18.13 -26.22
N PRO A 590 -32.22 17.53 -25.91
CA PRO A 590 -31.85 16.21 -26.42
C PRO A 590 -32.50 15.09 -25.59
N ASP A 591 -33.01 14.07 -26.30
CA ASP A 591 -33.58 12.83 -25.73
C ASP A 591 -32.53 11.96 -25.04
N TRP A 592 -32.62 11.78 -23.72
CA TRP A 592 -31.98 10.66 -23.03
C TRP A 592 -32.62 10.42 -21.64
N TRP A 593 -32.87 9.13 -21.37
CA TRP A 593 -33.40 8.46 -20.16
C TRP A 593 -34.93 8.29 -20.07
N ILE A 594 -35.44 7.26 -20.75
CA ILE A 594 -36.59 6.48 -20.27
C ILE A 594 -36.12 5.03 -20.09
N PHE A 595 -36.01 4.60 -18.83
CA PHE A 595 -35.94 3.19 -18.43
C PHE A 595 -37.38 2.72 -18.22
N ASP A 596 -37.84 1.77 -19.03
CA ASP A 596 -39.07 1.00 -18.74
C ASP A 596 -38.69 -0.38 -18.18
N ARG A 597 -39.41 -0.80 -17.15
CA ARG A 597 -39.17 -1.99 -16.34
C ARG A 597 -40.49 -2.74 -16.22
N ARG A 598 -40.54 -3.95 -16.81
CA ARG A 598 -41.44 -5.13 -16.63
C ARG A 598 -41.74 -5.67 -18.05
N THR A 599 -41.41 -6.91 -18.42
CA THR A 599 -41.78 -8.18 -17.80
C THR A 599 -40.84 -9.33 -18.18
N ASN A 600 -40.63 -10.25 -17.24
CA ASN A 600 -40.11 -11.62 -17.47
C ASN A 600 -41.00 -12.38 -18.47
N THR A 601 -40.40 -13.02 -19.48
CA THR A 601 -40.56 -14.45 -19.84
C THR A 601 -39.65 -14.84 -21.01
N SER A 602 -39.34 -16.13 -21.06
CA SER A 602 -38.31 -16.84 -21.82
C SER A 602 -38.60 -17.11 -23.32
N GLU A 603 -37.50 -17.16 -24.09
CA GLU A 603 -37.25 -17.85 -25.38
C GLU A 603 -37.66 -17.25 -26.75
N PRO A 604 -36.89 -17.55 -27.84
CA PRO A 604 -36.81 -16.71 -29.04
C PRO A 604 -37.61 -17.23 -30.24
N LYS A 605 -38.22 -16.34 -31.03
CA LYS A 605 -38.67 -16.63 -32.40
C LYS A 605 -38.43 -15.46 -33.36
N ALA A 606 -38.06 -15.84 -34.58
CA ALA A 606 -37.63 -15.00 -35.68
C ALA A 606 -38.78 -14.38 -36.51
N ALA A 607 -38.44 -13.27 -37.17
CA ALA A 607 -38.93 -12.73 -38.45
C ALA A 607 -40.45 -12.49 -38.67
N SER A 608 -40.84 -11.25 -38.96
CA SER A 608 -41.12 -10.79 -40.34
C SER A 608 -41.74 -9.37 -40.37
N LYS A 609 -41.53 -8.72 -41.51
CA LYS A 609 -42.03 -7.41 -41.98
C LYS A 609 -43.54 -7.24 -41.77
N TYR A 610 -44.00 -6.00 -41.53
CA TYR A 610 -45.11 -5.40 -42.27
C TYR A 610 -45.10 -3.86 -42.19
N ASP A 611 -45.52 -3.28 -43.31
CA ASP A 611 -45.52 -1.88 -43.71
C ASP A 611 -46.45 -0.94 -42.94
N GLY A 612 -46.05 0.34 -42.92
CA GLY A 612 -46.88 1.49 -43.31
C GLY A 612 -48.09 1.87 -42.48
N MET A 613 -47.98 2.96 -41.70
CA MET A 613 -49.10 3.87 -41.44
C MET A 613 -48.62 5.32 -41.28
N SER A 614 -49.20 6.17 -42.13
CA SER A 614 -49.22 7.64 -42.12
C SER A 614 -50.05 8.19 -40.96
N GLY A 615 -49.68 9.36 -40.43
CA GLY A 615 -50.52 10.14 -39.50
C GLY A 615 -50.05 11.58 -39.37
N GLU A 616 -50.94 12.51 -39.70
CA GLU A 616 -50.76 13.96 -39.75
C GLU A 616 -50.53 14.61 -38.37
N ARG A 617 -49.94 15.81 -38.40
CA ARG A 617 -49.85 16.73 -37.26
C ARG A 617 -51.22 17.31 -36.99
N ASP A 618 -51.58 17.42 -35.71
CA ASP A 618 -52.61 18.34 -35.28
C ASP A 618 -52.13 19.24 -34.13
N GLU A 619 -52.57 20.49 -34.22
CA GLU A 619 -52.18 21.65 -33.44
C GLU A 619 -52.81 21.64 -32.05
N GLY A 620 -52.03 21.94 -31.00
CA GLY A 620 -52.59 22.18 -29.67
C GLY A 620 -51.68 21.77 -28.53
N GLY A 621 -50.60 22.51 -28.31
CA GLY A 621 -49.72 22.32 -27.15
C GLY A 621 -50.47 22.52 -25.84
N MET A 622 -50.69 21.44 -25.09
CA MET A 622 -50.95 21.44 -23.64
C MET A 622 -50.56 20.08 -23.03
N CYS A 623 -49.48 20.03 -22.24
CA CYS A 623 -49.21 18.89 -21.36
C CYS A 623 -50.03 19.03 -20.07
N LYS A 624 -51.09 18.22 -19.93
CA LYS A 624 -51.76 17.98 -18.64
C LYS A 624 -51.04 16.83 -17.92
N LEU A 625 -50.52 17.10 -16.73
CA LEU A 625 -50.18 16.08 -15.72
C LEU A 625 -51.43 15.84 -14.87
N SER A 626 -52.01 14.64 -14.96
CA SER A 626 -52.92 14.10 -13.94
C SER A 626 -52.22 12.91 -13.30
N GLY A 627 -51.94 13.00 -12.01
CA GLY A 627 -51.23 11.98 -11.25
C GLY A 627 -52.05 10.73 -10.98
N ILE A 628 -51.46 9.81 -10.23
CA ILE A 628 -52.08 8.94 -9.23
C ILE A 628 -50.98 8.43 -8.28
N SER A 629 -51.39 8.33 -7.01
CA SER A 629 -50.78 8.00 -5.71
C SER A 629 -49.51 7.14 -5.66
#